data_AF-A0A931G2W2-F1
#
_entry.id   AF-A0A931G2W2-F1
#
_cell.length_a   1.000
_cell.length_b   1.000
_cell.length_c   1.000
_cell.angle_alpha   90.00
_cell.angle_beta   90.00
_cell.angle_gamma   90.00
#
_symmetry.space_group_name_H-M   'P 1'
#
loop_
_entity.id
_entity.type
_entity.pdbx_description
1 polymer ?
#
loop_
_entity_poly.entity_id
_entity_poly.type
_entity_poly.pdbx_seq_one_letter_code
_entity_poly.pdbx_strand_id
1 'polypeptide(L)'
;MNGGIADEPLAQSLLRHLAATRGKHDPLGSLARTVVNGEATLVQAVRDPWHGAGLAEAASEGLKVQESLPSEEREAIESGAQRLRDRHANPADPGKLS
;
A
#
# COMPACT_ATOMS: atom_id res chain seq x y z
N MET A 1 10.92 -19.18 -4.95
CA MET A 1 10.84 -17.81 -5.50
C MET A 1 9.48 -17.27 -5.08
N ASN A 2 9.46 -16.52 -3.98
CA ASN A 2 8.21 -16.02 -3.42
C ASN A 2 7.82 -14.78 -4.22
N GLY A 3 6.82 -14.89 -5.09
CA GLY A 3 6.11 -13.76 -5.66
C GLY A 3 5.40 -13.01 -4.53
N GLY A 4 6.18 -12.24 -3.78
CA GLY A 4 5.70 -11.45 -2.68
C GLY A 4 5.31 -10.07 -3.15
N ILE A 5 4.51 -9.38 -2.35
CA ILE A 5 4.20 -7.95 -2.48
C ILE A 5 5.47 -7.08 -2.62
N ALA A 6 6.64 -7.61 -2.22
CA ALA A 6 7.94 -7.00 -2.45
C ALA A 6 8.30 -6.84 -3.93
N ASP A 7 7.75 -7.64 -4.86
CA ASP A 7 7.97 -7.52 -6.30
C ASP A 7 6.87 -6.68 -6.99
N GLU A 8 5.89 -6.17 -6.24
CA GLU A 8 4.77 -5.40 -6.76
C GLU A 8 5.07 -3.88 -6.64
N PRO A 9 5.32 -3.16 -7.76
CA PRO A 9 5.77 -1.77 -7.75
C PRO A 9 4.79 -0.81 -7.07
N LEU A 10 3.49 -1.10 -7.16
CA LEU A 10 2.46 -0.32 -6.48
C LEU A 10 2.58 -0.44 -4.97
N ALA A 11 2.78 -1.65 -4.47
CA ALA A 11 2.94 -1.89 -3.05
C ALA A 11 4.26 -1.31 -2.52
N GLN A 12 5.36 -1.42 -3.28
CA GLN A 12 6.60 -0.74 -2.93
C GLN A 12 6.41 0.78 -2.85
N SER A 13 5.68 1.37 -3.80
CA SER A 13 5.41 2.81 -3.82
C SER A 13 4.57 3.24 -2.62
N LEU A 14 3.55 2.45 -2.26
CA LEU A 14 2.75 2.67 -1.05
C LEU A 14 3.60 2.60 0.22
N LEU A 15 4.45 1.56 0.35
CA LEU A 15 5.33 1.42 1.52
C LEU A 15 6.33 2.58 1.62
N ARG A 16 6.95 2.99 0.50
CA ARG A 16 7.83 4.18 0.50
C ARG A 16 7.10 5.45 0.90
N HIS A 17 5.88 5.63 0.40
CA HIS A 17 5.04 6.77 0.79
C HIS A 17 4.75 6.75 2.29
N LEU A 18 4.29 5.63 2.84
CA LEU A 18 3.99 5.48 4.27
C LEU A 18 5.22 5.70 5.15
N ALA A 19 6.39 5.20 4.74
CA ALA A 19 7.65 5.41 5.45
C ALA A 19 8.07 6.89 5.48
N ALA A 20 7.73 7.64 4.43
CA ALA A 20 8.03 9.07 4.30
C ALA A 20 7.01 9.96 5.04
N THR A 21 5.73 9.60 5.04
CA THR A 21 4.66 10.48 5.55
C THR A 21 4.20 10.18 6.97
N ARG A 22 4.36 8.94 7.46
CA ARG A 22 3.92 8.55 8.81
C ARG A 22 5.08 8.54 9.80
N GLY A 23 4.79 8.86 11.07
CA GLY A 23 5.81 8.94 12.13
C GLY A 23 6.48 7.61 12.48
N LYS A 24 7.53 7.64 13.30
CA LYS A 24 8.18 6.42 13.84
C LYS A 24 7.40 5.76 14.99
N HIS A 25 6.51 6.53 15.63
CA HIS A 25 5.60 6.05 16.67
C HIS A 25 4.22 5.66 16.10
N ASP A 26 4.14 5.57 14.76
CA ASP A 26 2.96 5.13 14.04
C ASP A 26 3.20 3.70 13.53
N PRO A 27 2.30 2.74 13.77
CA PRO A 27 2.54 1.34 13.43
C PRO A 27 2.69 1.11 11.92
N LEU A 28 2.01 1.88 11.08
CA LEU A 28 2.14 1.81 9.62
C LEU A 28 3.45 2.43 9.15
N GLY A 29 3.83 3.58 9.73
CA GLY A 29 5.10 4.23 9.44
C GLY A 29 6.31 3.40 9.88
N SER A 30 6.20 2.70 11.00
CA SER A 30 7.22 1.75 11.47
C SER A 30 7.30 0.52 10.57
N LEU A 31 6.17 -0.16 10.32
CA LEU A 31 6.10 -1.32 9.42
C LEU A 31 6.71 -0.99 8.05
N ALA A 32 6.34 0.16 7.49
CA ALA A 32 6.80 0.57 6.18
C ALA A 32 8.32 0.76 6.13
N ARG A 33 8.93 1.36 7.17
CA ARG A 33 10.39 1.52 7.26
C ARG A 33 11.09 0.18 7.43
N THR A 34 10.59 -0.69 8.30
CA THR A 34 11.16 -2.03 8.50
C THR A 34 11.22 -2.82 7.19
N VAL A 35 10.17 -2.74 6.36
CA VAL A 35 10.15 -3.42 5.06
C VAL A 35 11.05 -2.71 4.04
N VAL A 36 10.98 -1.38 3.93
CA VAL A 36 11.78 -0.61 2.95
C VAL A 36 13.29 -0.68 3.24
N ASN A 37 13.68 -0.72 4.50
CA ASN A 37 15.09 -0.85 4.93
C ASN A 37 15.62 -2.29 4.80
N GLY A 38 14.75 -3.26 4.46
CA GLY A 38 15.13 -4.68 4.37
C GLY A 38 15.36 -5.35 5.73
N GLU A 39 14.91 -4.72 6.83
CA GLU A 39 15.01 -5.29 8.19
C GLU A 39 14.09 -6.50 8.35
N ALA A 40 12.97 -6.55 7.63
CA ALA A 40 12.08 -7.70 7.57
C ALA A 40 11.36 -7.79 6.21
N THR A 41 10.95 -9.01 5.83
CA THR A 41 9.95 -9.18 4.76
C THR A 41 8.59 -8.63 5.22
N LEU A 42 7.71 -8.27 4.28
CA LEU A 42 6.35 -7.80 4.63
C LEU A 42 5.60 -8.81 5.51
N VAL A 43 5.71 -10.10 5.20
CA VAL A 43 5.07 -11.17 5.99
C VAL A 43 5.60 -11.20 7.43
N GLN A 44 6.90 -11.00 7.61
CA GLN A 44 7.50 -10.93 8.95
C GLN A 44 7.07 -9.65 9.68
N ALA A 45 7.09 -8.49 8.99
CA ALA A 45 6.71 -7.21 9.58
C ALA A 45 5.25 -7.18 10.04
N VAL A 46 4.32 -7.80 9.30
CA VAL A 46 2.89 -7.90 9.67
C VAL A 46 2.64 -8.85 10.84
N ARG A 47 3.52 -9.85 11.06
CA ARG A 47 3.43 -10.78 12.19
C ARG A 47 3.85 -10.16 13.52
N ASP A 48 4.54 -9.02 13.50
CA ASP A 48 4.75 -8.24 14.71
C ASP A 48 3.38 -7.79 15.28
N PRO A 49 3.07 -8.03 16.56
CA PRO A 49 1.74 -7.74 17.11
C PRO A 49 1.34 -6.26 17.00
N TRP A 50 2.29 -5.34 17.12
CA TRP A 50 2.00 -3.91 17.07
C TRP A 50 1.76 -3.44 15.64
N HIS A 51 2.61 -3.87 14.71
CA HIS A 51 2.41 -3.59 13.29
C HIS A 51 1.13 -4.22 12.74
N GLY A 52 0.87 -5.48 13.07
CA GLY A 52 -0.31 -6.22 12.63
C GLY A 52 -1.61 -5.59 13.12
N ALA A 53 -1.65 -5.19 14.40
CA ALA A 53 -2.81 -4.48 14.97
C ALA A 53 -3.05 -3.14 14.27
N GLY A 54 -2.00 -2.32 14.08
CA GLY A 54 -2.14 -1.03 13.41
C GLY A 54 -2.54 -1.14 11.94
N LEU A 55 -2.08 -2.19 11.24
CA LEU A 55 -2.53 -2.48 9.87
C LEU A 55 -4.01 -2.88 9.83
N ALA A 56 -4.46 -3.73 10.75
CA ALA A 56 -5.85 -4.14 10.84
C ALA A 56 -6.79 -2.95 11.17
N GLU A 57 -6.38 -2.08 12.09
CA GLU A 57 -7.10 -0.87 12.44
C GLU A 57 -7.21 0.08 11.25
N ALA A 58 -6.08 0.41 10.60
CA ALA A 58 -6.08 1.29 9.43
C ALA A 58 -6.90 0.74 8.26
N ALA A 59 -6.89 -0.59 8.05
CA ALA A 59 -7.73 -1.22 7.04
C ALA A 59 -9.23 -1.09 7.39
N SER A 60 -9.60 -1.29 8.65
CA SER A 60 -10.99 -1.11 9.12
C SER A 60 -11.46 0.34 8.98
N GLU A 61 -10.62 1.31 9.34
CA GLU A 61 -10.92 2.74 9.18
C GLU A 61 -11.03 3.13 7.70
N GLY A 62 -10.10 2.67 6.86
CA GLY A 62 -10.13 2.91 5.43
C GLY A 62 -11.40 2.40 4.76
N LEU A 63 -11.88 1.21 5.17
CA LEU A 63 -13.14 0.66 4.69
C LEU A 63 -14.34 1.52 5.08
N LYS A 64 -14.41 1.98 6.35
CA LYS A 64 -15.48 2.87 6.81
C LYS A 64 -15.49 4.20 6.05
N VAL A 65 -14.31 4.77 5.80
CA VAL A 65 -14.18 5.99 4.99
C VAL A 65 -14.70 5.71 3.58
N GLN A 66 -14.23 4.64 2.95
CA GLN A 66 -14.67 4.27 1.59
C GLN A 66 -16.19 4.06 1.50
N GLU A 67 -16.83 3.48 2.51
CA GLU A 67 -18.28 3.30 2.58
C GLU A 67 -19.04 4.62 2.73
N SER A 68 -18.43 5.62 3.36
CA SER A 68 -19.02 6.95 3.56
C SER A 68 -18.90 7.89 2.35
N LEU A 69 -18.04 7.55 1.38
CA LEU A 69 -17.81 8.38 0.20
C LEU A 69 -19.00 8.37 -0.77
N PRO A 70 -19.32 9.50 -1.42
CA PRO A 70 -20.26 9.55 -2.54
C PRO A 70 -19.86 8.57 -3.66
N SER A 71 -20.85 8.07 -4.41
CA SER A 71 -20.60 7.10 -5.50
C SER A 71 -19.54 7.59 -6.49
N GLU A 72 -19.60 8.87 -6.87
CA GLU A 72 -18.66 9.48 -7.81
C GLU A 72 -17.21 9.44 -7.30
N GLU A 73 -17.00 9.69 -6.00
CA GLU A 73 -15.66 9.63 -5.39
C GLU A 73 -15.17 8.18 -5.27
N ARG A 74 -16.06 7.23 -4.94
CA ARG A 74 -15.73 5.80 -4.91
C ARG A 74 -15.34 5.28 -6.29
N GLU A 75 -16.09 5.67 -7.32
CA GLU A 75 -15.82 5.31 -8.71
C GLU A 75 -14.50 5.91 -9.21
N ALA A 76 -14.18 7.15 -8.83
CA ALA A 76 -12.90 7.77 -9.15
C ALA A 76 -11.72 7.02 -8.51
N ILE A 77 -11.85 6.61 -7.24
CA ILE A 77 -10.84 5.81 -6.54
C ILE A 77 -10.67 4.44 -7.18
N GLU A 78 -11.76 3.71 -7.45
CA GLU A 78 -11.67 2.37 -8.07
C GLU A 78 -11.12 2.46 -9.49
N SER A 79 -11.52 3.47 -10.27
CA SER A 79 -10.96 3.73 -11.59
C SER A 79 -9.46 4.02 -11.52
N GLY A 80 -9.01 4.78 -10.51
CA GLY A 80 -7.61 5.03 -10.24
C GLY A 80 -6.84 3.75 -9.89
N ALA A 81 -7.39 2.95 -8.99
CA ALA A 81 -6.82 1.66 -8.60
C ALA A 81 -6.71 0.70 -9.79
N GLN A 82 -7.77 0.61 -10.62
CA GLN A 82 -7.78 -0.23 -11.80
C GLN A 82 -6.71 0.20 -12.82
N ARG A 83 -6.56 1.50 -13.09
CA ARG A 83 -5.48 2.01 -13.97
C ARG A 83 -4.09 1.62 -13.47
N LEU A 84 -3.88 1.61 -12.15
CA LEU A 84 -2.60 1.20 -11.56
C LEU A 84 -2.37 -0.31 -11.71
N ARG A 85 -3.41 -1.14 -11.54
CA ARG A 85 -3.35 -2.58 -11.80
C ARG A 85 -3.09 -2.89 -13.28
N ASP A 86 -3.77 -2.20 -14.20
CA ASP A 86 -3.64 -2.42 -15.64
C ASP A 86 -2.24 -2.06 -16.16
N ARG A 87 -1.67 -0.95 -15.68
CA ARG A 87 -0.27 -0.57 -15.99
C ARG A 87 0.74 -1.59 -15.46
N HIS A 88 0.41 -2.30 -14.39
CA HIS A 88 1.26 -3.36 -13.84
C HIS A 88 1.08 -4.69 -14.58
N ALA A 89 -0.14 -5.00 -15.03
CA ALA A 89 -0.43 -6.20 -15.81
C ALA A 89 0.16 -6.16 -17.23
N ASN A 90 0.47 -4.97 -17.76
CA ASN A 90 1.04 -4.79 -19.08
C ASN A 90 2.40 -4.05 -19.03
N PRO A 91 3.53 -4.77 -18.84
CA PRO A 91 4.87 -4.16 -18.75
C PRO A 91 5.41 -3.59 -20.07
N ALA A 92 4.63 -3.63 -21.16
CA ALA A 92 5.09 -3.29 -22.52
C ALA A 92 4.63 -1.93 -23.08
N ASP A 93 4.02 -1.05 -22.28
CA ASP A 93 3.62 0.29 -22.76
C ASP A 93 4.12 1.43 -21.84
N PRO A 94 5.31 2.01 -22.11
CA PRO A 94 5.72 3.27 -21.52
C PRO A 94 4.91 4.40 -22.17
N GLY A 95 3.64 4.52 -21.79
CA GLY A 95 2.72 5.53 -22.26
C GLY A 95 3.16 6.94 -21.85
N LYS A 96 3.85 7.60 -22.79
CA LYS A 96 3.97 9.05 -23.03
C LYS A 96 3.58 9.97 -21.86
N LEU A 97 4.60 10.49 -21.19
CA LEU A 97 4.53 11.82 -20.59
C LEU A 97 4.54 12.84 -21.76
N SER A 98 3.39 13.46 -22.00
CA SER A 98 3.30 14.76 -22.68
C SER A 98 3.34 15.87 -21.65
#